data_AF-A0A932DR70-F1
#
_entry.id   AF-A0A932DR70-F1
#
_cell.length_a   1.000
_cell.length_b   1.000
_cell.length_c   1.000
_cell.angle_alpha   90.00
_cell.angle_beta   90.00
_cell.angle_gamma   90.00
#
_symmetry.space_group_name_H-M   'P 1'
#
loop_
_entity.id
_entity.type
_entity.pdbx_description
1 polymer ?
#
loop_
_entity_poly.entity_id
_entity_poly.type
_entity_poly.pdbx_seq_one_letter_code
_entity_poly.pdbx_strand_id
1 'polypeptide(L)'
;MKIETLTAWQLSDSPACNSEAEEIMGELIRISADAQEWKPVPVTELDRLFTGVTTRDNLEAPLREGVINLRTSGLVTLEDVDGVRSIVVTEKFKTFYEKASQKKLP
;
A
#
# COMPACT_ATOMS: atom_id res chain seq x y z
N MET A 1 27.92 32.45 10.00
CA MET A 1 27.53 31.55 8.90
C MET A 1 26.20 30.92 9.28
N LYS A 2 25.16 31.08 8.46
CA LYS A 2 23.83 30.50 8.71
C LYS A 2 23.73 29.20 7.91
N ILE A 3 23.31 28.13 8.57
CA ILE A 3 22.92 26.87 7.93
C ILE A 3 21.55 27.13 7.32
N GLU A 4 21.43 27.00 6.01
CA GLU A 4 20.13 27.04 5.31
C GLU A 4 19.44 25.69 5.47
N THR A 5 18.20 25.77 5.94
CA THR A 5 17.39 24.68 6.47
C THR A 5 16.96 23.68 5.39
N LEU A 6 17.05 22.41 5.76
CA LEU A 6 16.46 21.20 5.16
C LEU A 6 15.26 21.46 4.23
N THR A 7 15.40 21.04 2.97
CA THR A 7 14.30 20.86 2.04
C THR A 7 13.40 19.73 2.54
N ALA A 8 12.23 20.12 3.03
CA ALA A 8 11.12 19.24 3.27
C ALA A 8 10.29 19.13 1.98
N TRP A 9 9.89 17.91 1.63
CA TRP A 9 8.89 17.57 0.59
C TRP A 9 9.29 17.81 -0.86
N GLN A 10 10.14 16.93 -1.40
CA GLN A 10 10.05 16.58 -2.81
C GLN A 10 10.08 15.05 -2.92
N LEU A 11 8.88 14.46 -3.04
CA LEU A 11 8.69 13.23 -3.80
C LEU A 11 9.14 13.57 -5.23
N SER A 12 10.41 13.32 -5.51
CA SER A 12 11.07 13.69 -6.76
C SER A 12 10.49 12.91 -7.94
N ASP A 13 9.84 13.64 -8.85
CA ASP A 13 9.85 13.47 -10.30
C ASP A 13 9.68 12.06 -10.88
N SER A 14 8.43 11.60 -11.03
CA SER A 14 7.97 10.73 -12.12
C SER A 14 6.46 10.92 -12.37
N PRO A 15 6.00 11.24 -13.60
CA PRO A 15 4.63 11.70 -13.89
C PRO A 15 3.58 10.56 -14.01
N ALA A 16 3.94 9.33 -13.67
CA ALA A 16 3.03 8.21 -13.45
C ALA A 16 3.09 7.83 -11.97
N CYS A 17 2.74 8.79 -11.11
CA CYS A 17 2.71 8.59 -9.67
C CYS A 17 1.51 7.68 -9.31
N ASN A 18 1.68 6.38 -9.60
CA ASN A 18 1.06 5.21 -8.99
C ASN A 18 -0.39 5.32 -8.48
N SER A 19 -1.36 5.57 -9.36
CA SER A 19 -2.78 5.42 -9.02
C SER A 19 -3.06 4.07 -8.36
N GLU A 20 -2.43 3.01 -8.87
CA GLU A 20 -2.64 1.64 -8.40
C GLU A 20 -2.03 1.41 -7.02
N ALA A 21 -0.83 1.95 -6.74
CA ALA A 21 -0.24 1.81 -5.41
C ALA A 21 -1.05 2.58 -4.37
N GLU A 22 -1.51 3.79 -4.70
CA GLU A 22 -2.37 4.59 -3.82
C GLU A 22 -3.73 3.93 -3.57
N GLU A 23 -4.35 3.40 -4.62
CA GLU A 23 -5.59 2.61 -4.51
C GLU A 23 -5.37 1.37 -3.65
N ILE A 24 -4.27 0.61 -3.84
CA ILE A 24 -3.97 -0.59 -3.03
C ILE A 24 -3.81 -0.19 -1.57
N MET A 25 -3.10 0.91 -1.31
CA MET A 25 -2.98 1.44 0.05
C MET A 25 -4.34 1.80 0.64
N GLY A 26 -5.21 2.45 -0.13
CA GLY A 26 -6.57 2.80 0.28
C GLY A 26 -7.39 1.57 0.68
N GLU A 27 -7.33 0.51 -0.12
CA GLU A 27 -8.05 -0.74 0.15
C GLU A 27 -7.50 -1.47 1.39
N LEU A 28 -6.17 -1.53 1.55
CA LEU A 28 -5.55 -2.10 2.75
C LEU A 28 -5.95 -1.36 4.03
N ILE A 29 -6.04 -0.03 3.96
CA ILE A 29 -6.52 0.83 5.05
C ILE A 29 -7.99 0.51 5.35
N ARG A 30 -8.84 0.45 4.32
CA ARG A 30 -10.28 0.20 4.47
C ARG A 30 -10.55 -1.15 5.13
N ILE A 31 -9.94 -2.22 4.62
CA ILE A 31 -10.06 -3.58 5.17
C ILE A 31 -9.63 -3.60 6.64
N SER A 32 -8.51 -2.96 6.96
CA SER A 32 -7.96 -2.97 8.32
C SER A 32 -8.77 -2.11 9.28
N ALA A 33 -9.37 -1.01 8.79
CA ALA A 33 -10.30 -0.18 9.56
C ALA A 33 -11.60 -0.94 9.88
N ASP A 34 -12.17 -1.64 8.89
CA ASP A 34 -13.36 -2.48 9.06
C ASP A 34 -13.10 -3.63 10.05
N ALA A 35 -11.92 -4.25 9.97
CA ALA A 35 -11.50 -5.33 10.87
C ALA A 35 -10.99 -4.85 12.24
N GLN A 36 -10.78 -3.53 12.43
CA GLN A 36 -10.05 -2.92 13.56
C GLN A 36 -8.67 -3.55 13.83
N GLU A 37 -8.07 -4.18 12.82
CA GLU A 37 -6.82 -4.93 12.91
C GLU A 37 -6.14 -5.00 11.54
N TRP A 38 -4.81 -4.86 11.51
CA TRP A 38 -4.00 -5.02 10.30
C TRP A 38 -3.84 -6.51 9.97
N LYS A 39 -4.69 -7.03 9.09
CA LYS A 39 -4.67 -8.44 8.68
C LYS A 39 -3.89 -8.63 7.37
N PRO A 40 -3.23 -9.78 7.18
CA PRO A 40 -2.72 -10.17 5.88
C PRO A 40 -3.86 -10.20 4.85
N VAL A 41 -3.67 -9.58 3.70
CA VAL A 41 -4.66 -9.56 2.61
C VAL A 41 -4.19 -10.46 1.49
N PRO A 42 -4.92 -11.55 1.17
CA PRO A 42 -4.59 -12.42 0.05
C PRO A 42 -4.44 -11.63 -1.25
N VAL A 43 -3.40 -11.95 -2.02
CA VAL A 43 -3.16 -11.31 -3.33
C VAL A 43 -4.35 -11.49 -4.27
N THR A 44 -5.04 -12.64 -4.18
CA THR A 44 -6.25 -12.94 -4.95
C THR A 44 -7.46 -12.10 -4.53
N GLU A 45 -7.54 -11.72 -3.25
CA GLU A 45 -8.60 -10.84 -2.76
C GLU A 45 -8.38 -9.41 -3.26
N LEU A 46 -7.12 -8.94 -3.24
CA LEU A 46 -6.76 -7.66 -3.82
C LEU A 46 -7.06 -7.64 -5.34
N ASP A 47 -6.67 -8.69 -6.07
CA ASP A 47 -6.99 -8.82 -7.50
C ASP A 47 -8.49 -8.70 -7.77
N ARG A 48 -9.31 -9.37 -6.95
CA ARG A 48 -10.77 -9.32 -7.03
C ARG A 48 -11.33 -7.92 -6.74
N LEU A 49 -10.79 -7.20 -5.77
CA LEU A 49 -11.27 -5.85 -5.40
C LEU A 49 -11.07 -4.84 -6.54
N PHE A 50 -9.99 -5.00 -7.30
CA PHE A 50 -9.62 -4.08 -8.36
C PHE A 50 -10.23 -4.42 -9.72
N THR A 51 -10.24 -5.70 -10.08
CA THR A 51 -10.71 -6.15 -11.40
C THR A 51 -12.21 -6.50 -11.41
N GLY A 52 -12.81 -6.71 -10.23
CA GLY A 52 -14.16 -7.25 -10.09
C GLY A 52 -14.30 -8.71 -10.56
N VAL A 53 -13.22 -9.35 -10.98
CA VAL A 53 -13.17 -10.73 -11.50
C VAL A 53 -12.22 -11.56 -10.64
N THR A 54 -12.58 -12.80 -10.32
CA THR A 54 -11.65 -13.71 -9.62
C THR A 54 -10.78 -14.40 -10.66
N THR A 55 -9.73 -13.72 -11.13
CA THR A 55 -8.74 -14.31 -12.03
C THR A 55 -7.85 -15.28 -11.26
N ARG A 56 -7.68 -16.50 -11.77
CA ARG A 56 -6.78 -17.50 -11.17
C ARG A 56 -5.33 -17.04 -11.33
N ASP A 57 -4.65 -16.87 -10.19
CA ASP A 57 -3.19 -16.83 -10.01
C ASP A 57 -2.37 -15.79 -10.79
N ASN A 58 -2.99 -14.76 -11.37
CA ASN A 58 -2.26 -13.70 -12.05
C ASN A 58 -2.83 -12.33 -11.71
N LEU A 59 -2.13 -11.60 -10.83
CA LEU A 59 -2.33 -10.16 -10.70
C LEU A 59 -2.21 -9.52 -12.08
N GLU A 60 -3.19 -8.69 -12.44
CA GLU A 60 -3.08 -7.84 -13.61
C GLU A 60 -1.81 -6.97 -13.53
N ALA A 61 -1.23 -6.67 -14.69
CA ALA A 61 0.03 -5.94 -14.76
C ALA A 61 0.06 -4.64 -13.93
N PRO A 62 -1.01 -3.81 -13.92
CA PRO A 62 -1.05 -2.59 -13.12
C PRO A 62 -1.03 -2.85 -11.60
N LEU A 63 -1.79 -3.84 -11.13
CA LEU A 63 -1.79 -4.26 -9.72
C LEU A 63 -0.44 -4.80 -9.28
N ARG A 64 0.21 -5.57 -10.14
CA ARG A 64 1.54 -6.11 -9.89
C ARG A 64 2.56 -4.99 -9.72
N GLU A 65 2.51 -3.97 -10.57
CA GLU A 65 3.38 -2.79 -10.45
C GLU A 65 3.11 -2.01 -9.16
N GLY A 66 1.85 -1.80 -8.79
CA GLY A 66 1.47 -1.19 -7.52
C GLY A 66 2.03 -1.93 -6.30
N VAL A 67 1.85 -3.26 -6.25
CA VAL A 67 2.41 -4.10 -5.17
C VAL A 67 3.95 -4.06 -5.15
N ILE A 68 4.61 -4.08 -6.32
CA ILE A 68 6.07 -3.95 -6.41
C ILE A 68 6.53 -2.60 -5.87
N ASN A 69 5.82 -1.51 -6.19
CA ASN A 69 6.16 -0.17 -5.75
C ASN A 69 5.99 0.00 -4.23
N LEU A 70 4.92 -0.53 -3.66
CA LEU A 70 4.71 -0.55 -2.20
C LEU A 70 5.77 -1.38 -1.48
N ARG A 71 6.15 -2.54 -2.06
CA ARG A 71 7.20 -3.40 -1.50
C ARG A 71 8.57 -2.73 -1.57
N THR A 72 8.90 -2.13 -2.70
CA THR A 72 10.17 -1.40 -2.89
C THR A 72 10.27 -0.21 -1.94
N SER A 73 9.13 0.43 -1.65
CA SER A 73 9.02 1.51 -0.67
C SER A 73 9.07 1.02 0.79
N GLY A 74 9.07 -0.29 1.02
CA GLY A 74 9.07 -0.90 2.35
C GLY A 74 7.75 -0.72 3.12
N LEU A 75 6.65 -0.43 2.42
CA LEU A 75 5.32 -0.25 3.00
C LEU A 75 4.59 -1.59 3.18
N VAL A 76 4.87 -2.56 2.31
CA VAL A 76 4.28 -3.90 2.41
C VAL A 76 5.33 -4.98 2.20
N THR A 77 5.05 -6.17 2.73
CA THR A 77 5.76 -7.42 2.44
C THR A 77 4.80 -8.41 1.80
N LEU A 78 5.35 -9.36 1.04
CA LEU A 78 4.61 -10.52 0.54
C LEU A 78 5.03 -11.72 1.39
N GLU A 79 4.07 -12.31 2.08
CA GLU A 79 4.26 -13.44 2.98
C GLU A 79 3.37 -14.59 2.54
N ASP A 80 3.79 -15.81 2.86
CA ASP A 80 2.96 -16.99 2.69
C ASP A 80 2.22 -17.23 4.01
N VAL A 81 0.91 -17.05 3.98
CA VAL A 81 0.03 -17.23 5.14
C VAL A 81 -0.91 -18.38 4.81
N ASP A 82 -0.77 -19.50 5.51
CA ASP A 82 -1.57 -20.71 5.31
C ASP A 82 -1.57 -21.24 3.85
N GLY A 83 -0.44 -21.12 3.13
CA GLY A 83 -0.32 -21.53 1.74
C GLY A 83 -0.88 -20.52 0.73
N VAL A 84 -1.27 -19.33 1.20
CA VAL A 84 -1.81 -18.25 0.39
C VAL A 84 -0.87 -17.07 0.43
N ARG A 85 -0.42 -16.65 -0.76
CA ARG A 85 0.41 -15.45 -0.91
C ARG A 85 -0.41 -14.23 -0.52
N SER A 86 0.02 -13.55 0.53
CA SER A 86 -0.69 -12.44 1.16
C SER A 86 0.21 -11.21 1.27
N ILE A 87 -0.41 -10.05 1.15
CA ILE A 87 0.20 -8.74 1.36
C ILE A 87 0.06 -8.41 2.84
N VAL A 88 1.17 -8.13 3.49
CA VAL A 88 1.24 -7.75 4.90
C VAL A 88 1.76 -6.33 4.98
N VAL A 89 1.07 -5.46 5.72
CA VAL A 89 1.53 -4.08 5.93
C VAL A 89 2.68 -4.05 6.93
N THR A 90 3.69 -3.22 6.68
CA THR A 90 4.82 -3.06 7.59
C THR A 90 4.53 -2.02 8.68
N GLU A 91 5.35 -2.00 9.73
CA GLU A 91 5.31 -0.94 10.76
C GLU A 91 5.49 0.47 10.16
N LYS A 92 6.25 0.59 9.07
CA LYS A 92 6.42 1.86 8.34
C LYS A 92 5.09 2.34 7.76
N PHE A 93 4.31 1.42 7.20
CA PHE A 93 2.98 1.73 6.69
C PHE A 93 2.02 2.14 7.81
N LYS A 94 1.99 1.40 8.92
CA LYS A 94 1.17 1.74 10.09
C LYS A 94 1.51 3.14 10.62
N THR A 95 2.79 3.45 10.76
CA THR A 95 3.27 4.78 11.19
C THR A 95 2.85 5.88 10.22
N PHE A 96 2.95 5.61 8.90
CA PHE A 96 2.49 6.55 7.88
C PHE A 96 0.99 6.80 7.99
N TYR A 97 0.20 5.74 8.13
CA TYR A 97 -1.25 5.83 8.30
C TYR A 97 -1.65 6.55 9.59
N GLU A 98 -1.04 6.23 10.74
CA GLU A 98 -1.32 6.90 12.01
C GLU A 98 -1.04 8.40 11.91
N LYS A 99 0.06 8.80 11.29
CA LYS A 99 0.38 10.22 11.05
C LYS A 99 -0.65 10.88 10.13
N ALA A 100 -1.12 10.18 9.10
CA ALA A 100 -2.16 10.67 8.20
C ALA A 100 -3.51 10.79 8.90
N SER A 101 -3.88 9.83 9.75
CA SER A 101 -5.13 9.79 10.54
C SER A 101 -5.14 10.87 11.64
N GLN A 102 -4.00 11.14 12.27
CA GLN A 102 -3.84 12.23 13.26
C GLN A 102 -3.96 13.61 12.63
N LYS A 103 -3.55 13.76 11.36
CA LYS A 103 -3.97 14.87 10.50
C LYS A 103 -5.42 14.61 10.07
N LYS A 104 -6.36 14.73 11.01
CA LYS A 104 -7.79 14.73 10.68
C LYS A 104 -7.99 15.63 9.47
N LEU A 105 -8.49 15.01 8.40
CA LEU A 105 -9.11 15.66 7.27
C LEU A 105 -9.93 16.85 7.79
N PRO A 106 -9.80 18.06 7.21
CA PRO A 106 -10.71 19.16 7.53
C PRO A 106 -12.17 18.74 7.33
#